data_AF-A0A959RYL8-F1
#
_entry.id   AF-A0A959RYL8-F1
#
_cell.length_a   1.000
_cell.length_b   1.000
_cell.length_c   1.000
_cell.angle_alpha   90.00
_cell.angle_beta   90.00
_cell.angle_gamma   90.00
#
_symmetry.space_group_name_H-M   'P 1'
#
loop_
_entity.id
_entity.type
_entity.pdbx_description
1 polymer ?
#
loop_
_entity_poly.entity_id
_entity_poly.type
_entity_poly.pdbx_seq_one_letter_code
_entity_poly.pdbx_strand_id
1 'polypeptide(L)'
;MKTKKNLYRITILLATMFLFTYCDHYVDNYDRTPPSPPENVNTYVGDNQVEITWADNPERDVAGYNVYFAYTYWGDYELIGNTKGTY
;
A
#
# COMPACT_ATOMS: atom_id res chain seq x y z
N MET A 1 -48.76 38.69 6.70
CA MET A 1 -47.31 38.91 6.96
C MET A 1 -46.60 37.74 7.67
N LYS A 2 -47.27 36.99 8.57
CA LYS A 2 -46.70 35.82 9.27
C LYS A 2 -46.30 34.65 8.35
N THR A 3 -47.08 34.37 7.30
CA THR A 3 -46.83 33.26 6.35
C THR A 3 -45.58 33.44 5.49
N LYS A 4 -45.31 34.66 4.99
CA LYS A 4 -44.09 34.97 4.23
C LYS A 4 -42.82 34.86 5.09
N LYS A 5 -42.89 35.27 6.36
CA LYS A 5 -41.79 35.14 7.33
C LYS A 5 -41.50 33.68 7.69
N ASN A 6 -42.55 32.85 7.80
CA ASN A 6 -42.41 31.42 8.03
C ASN A 6 -41.87 30.70 6.78
N LEU A 7 -42.28 31.12 5.59
CA LEU A 7 -41.76 30.60 4.32
C LEU A 7 -40.26 30.91 4.17
N TYR A 8 -39.83 32.13 4.50
CA TYR A 8 -38.41 32.52 4.47
C TYR A 8 -37.55 31.72 5.46
N ARG A 9 -38.10 31.41 6.64
CA ARG A 9 -37.43 30.55 7.63
C ARG A 9 -37.26 29.11 7.12
N ILE A 10 -38.27 28.57 6.45
CA ILE A 10 -38.22 27.23 5.86
C ILE A 10 -37.22 27.18 4.70
N THR A 11 -37.17 28.21 3.85
CA THR A 11 -36.19 28.27 2.75
C THR A 11 -34.76 28.40 3.27
N ILE A 12 -34.52 29.15 4.35
CA ILE A 12 -33.19 29.22 4.98
C ILE A 12 -32.79 27.86 5.55
N LEU A 13 -33.69 27.16 6.26
CA LEU A 13 -33.41 25.85 6.84
C LEU A 13 -33.09 24.78 5.79
N LEU A 14 -33.81 24.79 4.66
CA LEU A 14 -33.55 23.89 3.53
C LEU A 14 -32.23 24.22 2.83
N ALA A 15 -31.92 25.51 2.64
CA ALA A 15 -30.65 25.93 2.06
C ALA A 15 -29.46 25.58 2.95
N THR A 16 -29.58 25.72 4.27
CA THR A 16 -28.51 25.30 5.19
C THR A 16 -28.34 23.79 5.18
N MET A 17 -29.43 23.01 5.15
CA MET A 17 -29.36 21.55 5.05
C MET A 17 -28.66 21.10 3.75
N PHE A 18 -28.90 21.82 2.64
CA PHE A 18 -28.23 21.57 1.35
C PHE A 18 -26.74 21.96 1.36
N LEU A 19 -26.38 23.01 2.10
CA LEU A 19 -24.98 23.43 2.31
C LEU A 19 -24.24 22.51 3.30
N PHE A 20 -24.95 21.85 4.21
CA PHE A 20 -24.38 20.87 5.16
C PHE A 20 -24.29 19.45 4.58
N THR A 21 -24.95 19.15 3.47
CA THR A 21 -24.67 17.97 2.64
C THR A 21 -23.47 18.21 1.73
N TYR A 22 -22.35 18.68 2.28
CA TYR A 22 -21.06 18.53 1.63
C TYR A 22 -20.57 17.14 2.04
N CYS A 23 -20.76 16.18 1.15
CA CYS A 23 -20.26 14.83 1.34
C CYS A 23 -18.73 14.94 1.42
N ASP A 24 -18.18 14.64 2.59
CA ASP A 24 -16.74 14.49 2.77
C ASP A 24 -16.29 13.39 1.80
N HIS A 25 -15.75 13.80 0.65
CA HIS A 25 -15.21 12.90 -0.34
C HIS A 25 -13.87 12.41 0.21
N TYR A 26 -13.92 11.37 1.03
CA TYR A 26 -12.74 10.66 1.52
C TYR A 26 -12.04 10.02 0.31
N VAL A 27 -11.07 10.74 -0.25
CA VAL A 27 -10.14 10.16 -1.21
C VAL A 27 -9.28 9.20 -0.40
N ASP A 28 -9.51 7.91 -0.62
CA ASP A 28 -8.74 6.81 -0.03
C ASP A 28 -7.30 6.89 -0.57
N ASN A 29 -6.39 7.57 0.15
CA ASN A 29 -4.99 7.75 -0.25
C ASN A 29 -4.10 6.57 0.19
N TYR A 30 -4.65 5.35 0.29
CA TYR A 30 -3.84 4.19 0.60
C TYR A 30 -3.14 3.70 -0.65
N ASP A 31 -1.83 3.43 -0.52
CA ASP A 31 -1.10 2.74 -1.57
C ASP A 31 -1.63 1.31 -1.72
N ARG A 32 -2.00 0.96 -2.95
CA ARG A 32 -2.41 -0.38 -3.34
C ARG A 32 -1.50 -0.96 -4.42
N THR A 33 -0.44 -0.24 -4.75
CA THR A 33 0.57 -0.65 -5.71
C THR A 33 1.53 -1.59 -4.98
N PRO A 34 1.69 -2.84 -5.43
CA PRO A 34 2.70 -3.70 -4.86
C PRO A 34 4.10 -3.16 -5.19
N PRO A 35 5.11 -3.42 -4.34
CA PRO A 35 6.50 -3.14 -4.72
C PRO A 35 6.91 -3.87 -6.00
N SER A 36 7.82 -3.28 -6.76
CA SER A 36 8.47 -3.94 -7.87
C SER A 36 9.20 -5.23 -7.43
N PRO A 37 9.41 -6.20 -8.32
CA PRO A 37 10.24 -7.37 -7.98
C PRO A 37 11.70 -6.95 -7.75
N PRO A 38 12.46 -7.66 -6.88
CA PRO A 38 13.88 -7.41 -6.71
C PRO A 38 14.65 -7.64 -8.02
N GLU A 39 15.61 -6.76 -8.31
CA GLU A 39 16.44 -6.84 -9.52
C GLU A 39 17.90 -7.20 -9.19
N ASN A 40 18.65 -7.64 -10.21
CA ASN A 40 20.08 -7.97 -10.11
C ASN A 40 20.42 -8.97 -8.99
N VAL A 41 19.55 -9.97 -8.80
CA VAL A 41 19.79 -11.05 -7.84
C VAL A 41 21.06 -11.81 -8.25
N ASN A 42 22.05 -11.84 -7.37
CA ASN A 42 23.32 -12.52 -7.58
C ASN A 42 23.66 -13.43 -6.41
N THR A 43 24.46 -14.46 -6.67
CA THR A 43 24.86 -15.45 -5.66
C THR A 43 26.36 -15.69 -5.69
N TYR A 44 26.98 -15.67 -4.51
CA TYR A 44 28.40 -16.00 -4.32
C TYR A 44 28.51 -17.24 -3.44
N VAL A 45 29.16 -18.29 -3.97
CA VAL A 45 29.33 -19.55 -3.27
C VAL A 45 30.60 -19.52 -2.43
N GLY A 46 30.48 -19.90 -1.15
CA GLY A 46 31.60 -20.11 -0.23
C GLY A 46 31.53 -21.48 0.43
N ASP A 47 32.42 -21.72 1.39
CA ASP A 47 32.49 -22.99 2.11
C ASP A 47 31.25 -23.19 2.98
N ASN A 48 30.38 -24.11 2.57
CA ASN A 48 29.10 -24.42 3.22
C ASN A 48 28.15 -23.21 3.39
N GLN A 49 28.31 -22.17 2.57
CA GLN A 49 27.45 -21.00 2.58
C GLN A 49 27.22 -20.46 1.17
N VAL A 50 26.11 -19.76 1.00
CA VAL A 50 25.83 -18.96 -0.19
C VAL A 50 25.47 -17.56 0.27
N GLU A 51 26.19 -16.56 -0.22
CA GLU A 51 25.82 -15.16 -0.07
C GLU A 51 24.92 -14.78 -1.24
N ILE A 52 23.80 -14.12 -0.94
CA ILE A 52 22.82 -13.69 -1.93
C ILE A 52 22.67 -12.18 -1.80
N THR A 53 22.80 -11.47 -2.92
CA THR A 53 22.65 -10.01 -2.98
C THR A 53 21.67 -9.64 -4.08
N TRP A 54 21.04 -8.47 -3.95
CA TRP A 54 20.15 -7.89 -4.94
C TRP A 54 20.21 -6.36 -4.84
N ALA A 55 19.68 -5.67 -5.85
CA ALA A 55 19.53 -4.22 -5.79
C ALA A 55 18.34 -3.84 -4.90
N ASP A 56 18.49 -2.79 -4.08
CA ASP A 56 17.38 -2.26 -3.28
C ASP A 56 16.23 -1.80 -4.18
N ASN A 57 15.02 -2.16 -3.77
CA ASN A 57 13.80 -1.67 -4.37
C ASN A 57 13.65 -0.14 -4.24
N PRO A 58 13.11 0.56 -5.24
CA PRO A 58 12.91 2.00 -5.18
C PRO A 58 11.78 2.44 -4.24
N GLU A 59 10.85 1.54 -3.90
CA GLU A 59 9.70 1.84 -3.04
C GLU A 59 10.11 1.96 -1.57
N ARG A 60 9.55 2.95 -0.87
CA ARG A 60 9.90 3.25 0.53
C ARG A 60 9.19 2.36 1.55
N ASP A 61 8.10 1.73 1.13
CA ASP A 61 7.20 0.93 1.94
C ASP A 61 7.45 -0.58 1.79
N VAL A 62 8.61 -0.96 1.25
CA VAL A 62 9.06 -2.35 1.22
C VAL A 62 9.26 -2.84 2.65
N ALA A 63 8.43 -3.79 3.07
CA ALA A 63 8.49 -4.37 4.40
C ALA A 63 9.64 -5.39 4.58
N GLY A 64 10.25 -5.85 3.48
CA GLY A 64 11.35 -6.81 3.44
C GLY A 64 11.19 -7.85 2.34
N TYR A 65 12.11 -8.82 2.31
CA TYR A 65 12.24 -9.83 1.27
C TYR A 65 12.06 -11.22 1.85
N ASN A 66 11.33 -12.08 1.15
CA ASN A 66 11.32 -13.52 1.40
C ASN A 66 12.31 -14.19 0.44
N VAL A 67 13.14 -15.08 0.96
CA VAL A 67 14.14 -15.81 0.17
C VAL A 67 13.69 -17.26 0.06
N TYR A 68 13.61 -17.76 -1.17
CA TYR A 68 13.20 -19.12 -1.48
C TYR A 68 14.31 -19.87 -2.21
N PHE A 69 14.34 -21.20 -2.07
CA PHE A 69 15.33 -22.07 -2.68
C PHE A 69 14.69 -23.31 -3.30
N ALA A 70 15.25 -23.78 -4.42
CA ALA A 70 14.92 -25.06 -5.05
C ALA A 70 16.19 -25.71 -5.62
N TYR A 71 16.25 -27.05 -5.61
CA TYR A 71 17.36 -27.81 -6.20
C TYR A 71 17.35 -27.81 -7.74
N THR A 72 16.21 -27.47 -8.35
CA THR A 72 16.04 -27.42 -9.81
C THR A 72 15.33 -26.15 -10.20
N TYR A 73 15.62 -25.64 -11.40
CA TYR A 73 15.01 -24.40 -11.91
C TYR A 73 13.47 -24.43 -11.98
N TRP A 74 12.88 -25.60 -12.19
CA TRP A 74 11.42 -25.78 -12.24
C TRP A 74 10.86 -26.51 -11.00
N GLY A 75 11.63 -26.55 -9.92
CA GLY A 75 11.24 -27.25 -8.71
C GLY A 75 10.28 -26.45 -7.85
N ASP A 76 9.78 -27.09 -6.79
CA ASP A 76 9.05 -26.40 -5.74
C ASP A 76 10.04 -25.57 -4.92
N TYR A 77 9.79 -24.27 -4.87
CA TYR A 77 10.61 -23.32 -4.12
C TYR A 77 10.16 -23.29 -2.66
N GLU A 78 11.08 -23.64 -1.76
CA GLU A 78 10.85 -23.63 -0.31
C GLU A 78 11.36 -22.32 0.30
N LEU A 79 10.59 -21.76 1.23
CA LEU A 79 11.00 -20.58 1.98
C LEU A 79 12.16 -20.92 2.93
N ILE A 80 13.31 -20.27 2.74
CA ILE A 80 14.49 -20.47 3.59
C ILE A 80 14.71 -19.34 4.61
N GLY A 81 14.10 -18.17 4.40
CA GLY A 81 14.22 -17.05 5.32
C GLY A 81 13.55 -15.77 4.84
N ASN A 82 13.61 -14.72 5.67
CA ASN A 82 13.16 -13.38 5.30
C ASN A 82 13.98 -12.28 5.99
N THR A 83 13.99 -11.08 5.43
CA THR A 83 14.74 -9.92 5.94
C THR A 83 13.89 -8.98 6.80
N LYS A 84 12.80 -9.45 7.44
CA LYS A 84 11.97 -8.53 8.24
C LYS A 84 12.81 -7.86 9.33
N GLY A 85 12.72 -6.53 9.40
CA GLY A 85 13.29 -5.72 10.49
C GLY A 85 14.73 -5.22 10.28
N THR A 86 15.30 -5.34 9.09
CA THR A 86 16.64 -4.80 8.76
C THR A 86 16.62 -3.52 7.92
N TYR A 87 15.44 -2.92 7.69
CA TYR A 87 15.26 -1.60 7.07
C TYR A 87 14.62 -0.63 8.07
#